data_AF-A0A2N7XA03-F1
#
_entry.id   AF-A0A2N7XA03-F1
#
_cell.length_a   1.000
_cell.length_b   1.000
_cell.length_c   1.000
_cell.angle_alpha   90.00
_cell.angle_beta   90.00
_cell.angle_gamma   90.00
#
_symmetry.space_group_name_H-M   'P 1'
#
loop_
_entity.id
_entity.type
_entity.pdbx_description
1 polymer ?
#
loop_
_entity_poly.entity_id
_entity_poly.type
_entity_poly.pdbx_seq_one_letter_code
_entity_poly.pdbx_strand_id
1 'polypeptide(L)'
;MRHYERMRVAVSASTAVDGGLREVVLTMQFAVLGHEFPFKIHARRAMAQGLTKDALRALLMAGLGVTLVASEVGRALSWLDEDAIEG
;
A
#
# COMPACT_ATOMS: atom_id res chain seq x y z
N MET A 1 21.98 -10.37 -9.68
CA MET A 1 21.06 -10.68 -8.57
C MET A 1 21.44 -10.03 -7.24
N ARG A 2 22.70 -10.14 -6.76
CA ARG A 2 23.13 -9.57 -5.46
C ARG A 2 22.85 -8.07 -5.22
N HIS A 3 22.74 -7.26 -6.28
CA HIS A 3 22.44 -5.82 -6.14
C HIS A 3 20.97 -5.56 -5.76
N TYR A 4 20.02 -6.22 -6.44
CA TYR A 4 18.58 -6.08 -6.16
C TYR A 4 18.21 -6.59 -4.76
N GLU A 5 18.83 -7.68 -4.31
CA GLU A 5 18.65 -8.22 -2.95
C GLU A 5 19.10 -7.20 -1.89
N ARG A 6 20.27 -6.55 -2.10
CA ARG A 6 20.76 -5.49 -1.20
C ARG A 6 19.83 -4.28 -1.16
N MET A 7 19.28 -3.87 -2.30
CA MET A 7 18.32 -2.75 -2.34
C MET A 7 17.06 -3.07 -1.54
N ARG A 8 16.49 -4.28 -1.70
CA ARG A 8 15.32 -4.69 -0.91
C ARG A 8 15.61 -4.69 0.59
N VAL A 9 16.76 -5.21 1.00
CA VAL A 9 17.15 -5.20 2.42
C VAL A 9 17.32 -3.76 2.94
N ALA A 10 17.94 -2.87 2.17
CA ALA A 10 18.12 -1.47 2.56
C ALA A 10 16.79 -0.73 2.77
N VAL A 11 15.80 -0.96 1.91
CA VAL A 11 14.45 -0.39 2.07
C VAL A 11 13.78 -0.90 3.34
N SER A 12 13.95 -2.18 3.69
CA SER A 12 13.36 -2.76 4.89
C SER A 12 14.13 -2.45 6.19
N ALA A 13 15.44 -2.23 6.12
CA ALA A 13 16.32 -2.05 7.27
C ALA A 13 16.50 -0.58 7.70
N SER A 14 16.11 0.39 6.87
CA SER A 14 16.19 1.81 7.22
C SER A 14 15.30 2.13 8.41
N THR A 15 15.82 2.81 9.42
CA THR A 15 15.03 3.37 10.53
C THR A 15 14.63 4.82 10.28
N ALA A 16 15.07 5.41 9.16
CA ALA A 16 14.79 6.80 8.80
C ALA A 16 13.33 7.03 8.39
N VAL A 17 12.59 5.97 8.08
CA VAL A 17 11.17 5.99 7.75
C VAL A 17 10.47 5.01 8.67
N ASP A 18 9.45 5.51 9.38
CA ASP A 18 8.55 4.69 10.20
C ASP A 18 7.99 3.50 9.41
N GLY A 19 7.79 2.38 10.09
CA GLY A 19 7.26 1.16 9.50
C GLY A 19 5.89 1.37 8.89
N GLY A 20 4.98 2.06 9.58
CA GLY A 20 3.64 2.37 9.07
C GLY A 20 3.70 3.25 7.81
N LEU A 21 4.50 4.32 7.83
CA LEU A 21 4.69 5.18 6.66
C LEU A 21 5.24 4.42 5.44
N ARG A 22 6.20 3.51 5.65
CA ARG A 22 6.72 2.67 4.57
C ARG A 22 5.64 1.80 3.95
N GLU A 23 4.85 1.13 4.78
CA GLU A 23 3.79 0.25 4.31
C GLU A 23 2.69 1.05 3.57
N VAL A 24 2.40 2.28 4.00
CA VAL A 24 1.53 3.21 3.27
C VAL A 24 2.08 3.49 1.87
N VAL A 25 3.35 3.90 1.75
CA VAL A 25 3.97 4.20 0.45
C VAL A 25 3.92 2.99 -0.47
N LEU A 26 4.28 1.80 0.02
CA LEU A 26 4.23 0.58 -0.77
C LEU A 26 2.81 0.24 -1.23
N THR A 27 1.83 0.32 -0.33
CA THR A 27 0.41 0.12 -0.64
C THR A 27 -0.05 1.04 -1.78
N MET A 28 0.27 2.33 -1.69
CA MET A 28 -0.11 3.32 -2.72
C MET A 28 0.54 3.04 -4.08
N GLN A 29 1.82 2.66 -4.10
CA GLN A 29 2.51 2.32 -5.34
C GLN A 29 1.93 1.07 -5.99
N PHE A 30 1.56 0.06 -5.21
CA PHE A 30 0.93 -1.14 -5.76
C PHE A 30 -0.50 -0.90 -6.26
N ALA A 31 -1.24 0.03 -5.66
CA ALA A 31 -2.52 0.48 -6.20
C ALA A 31 -2.33 1.13 -7.59
N VAL A 32 -1.35 2.03 -7.72
CA VAL A 32 -1.01 2.70 -8.99
C VAL A 32 -0.59 1.71 -10.07
N LEU A 33 0.20 0.69 -9.70
CA LEU A 33 0.67 -0.32 -10.64
C LEU A 33 -0.36 -1.43 -10.90
N GLY A 34 -1.52 -1.42 -10.23
CA GLY A 34 -2.54 -2.47 -10.36
C GLY A 34 -2.12 -3.83 -9.80
N HIS A 35 -1.17 -3.87 -8.86
CA HIS A 35 -0.63 -5.09 -8.26
C HIS A 35 -1.40 -5.47 -6.98
N GLU A 36 -2.50 -6.20 -7.15
CA GLU A 36 -3.42 -6.56 -6.06
C GLU A 36 -2.76 -7.32 -4.88
N PHE A 37 -2.06 -8.41 -5.15
CA PHE A 37 -1.55 -9.27 -4.07
C PHE A 37 -0.54 -8.54 -3.17
N PRO A 38 0.48 -7.83 -3.71
CA PRO A 38 1.32 -6.95 -2.92
C PRO A 38 0.55 -5.82 -2.22
N PHE A 39 -0.44 -5.21 -2.89
CA PHE A 39 -1.29 -4.19 -2.26
C PHE A 39 -1.94 -4.72 -0.99
N LYS A 40 -2.60 -5.88 -1.05
CA LYS A 40 -3.29 -6.51 0.10
C LYS A 40 -2.31 -6.79 1.26
N ILE A 41 -1.11 -7.30 0.97
CA ILE A 41 -0.07 -7.52 1.99
C ILE A 41 0.30 -6.23 2.71
N HIS A 42 0.62 -5.17 1.96
CA HIS A 42 1.12 -3.93 2.52
C HIS A 42 0.00 -3.10 3.19
N ALA A 43 -1.24 -3.20 2.68
CA ALA A 43 -2.41 -2.60 3.32
C ALA A 43 -2.63 -3.19 4.72
N ARG A 44 -2.63 -4.53 4.85
CA ARG A 44 -2.77 -5.21 6.15
C ARG A 44 -1.64 -4.85 7.11
N ARG A 45 -0.40 -4.75 6.62
CA ARG A 45 0.74 -4.33 7.43
C ARG A 45 0.63 -2.89 7.89
N ALA A 46 0.22 -1.97 7.03
CA ALA A 46 -0.03 -0.57 7.40
C ALA A 46 -1.13 -0.48 8.47
N MET A 47 -2.20 -1.26 8.32
CA MET A 47 -3.29 -1.34 9.31
C MET A 47 -2.83 -1.93 10.65
N ALA A 48 -1.98 -2.96 10.62
CA ALA A 48 -1.36 -3.52 11.83
C ALA A 48 -0.45 -2.52 12.55
N GLN A 49 0.03 -1.48 11.87
CA GLN A 49 0.77 -0.35 12.44
C GLN A 49 -0.15 0.82 12.88
N GLY A 50 -1.46 0.63 12.88
CA GLY A 50 -2.45 1.59 13.40
C GLY A 50 -3.11 2.49 12.36
N LEU A 51 -2.82 2.31 11.06
CA LEU A 51 -3.54 3.03 10.02
C LEU A 51 -4.98 2.52 9.91
N THR A 52 -5.97 3.40 9.95
CA THR A 52 -7.37 2.99 9.79
C THR A 52 -7.70 2.70 8.33
N LYS A 53 -8.69 1.82 8.10
CA LYS A 53 -9.22 1.55 6.76
C LYS A 53 -9.70 2.83 6.07
N ASP A 54 -10.36 3.73 6.81
CA ASP A 54 -10.86 5.00 6.28
C ASP A 54 -9.74 5.96 5.89
N ALA A 55 -8.64 5.99 6.66
CA ALA A 55 -7.44 6.74 6.27
C ALA A 55 -6.85 6.19 4.96
N LEU A 56 -6.80 4.86 4.79
CA LEU A 56 -6.30 4.25 3.55
C LEU A 56 -7.22 4.55 2.35
N ARG A 57 -8.54 4.52 2.53
CA ARG A 57 -9.50 4.96 1.51
C ARG A 57 -9.29 6.43 1.13
N ALA A 58 -9.13 7.32 2.11
CA ALA A 58 -8.87 8.73 1.86
C ALA A 58 -7.57 8.95 1.08
N LEU A 59 -6.51 8.19 1.38
CA LEU A 59 -5.24 8.24 0.64
C LEU A 59 -5.39 7.75 -0.81
N LEU A 60 -6.14 6.67 -1.03
CA LEU A 60 -6.48 6.19 -2.38
C LEU A 60 -7.25 7.24 -3.19
N MET A 61 -8.25 7.87 -2.56
CA MET A 61 -9.01 8.95 -3.18
C MET A 61 -8.14 10.20 -3.44
N ALA A 62 -7.20 10.53 -2.57
CA ALA A 62 -6.28 11.64 -2.76
C ALA A 62 -5.33 11.44 -3.95
N GLY A 63 -5.08 10.19 -4.35
CA GLY A 63 -4.31 9.87 -5.57
C GLY A 63 -5.09 10.08 -6.88
N LEU A 64 -6.42 10.23 -6.82
CA LEU A 64 -7.27 10.42 -8.00
C LEU A 64 -6.89 11.70 -8.75
N GLY A 65 -6.55 11.56 -10.03
CA GLY A 65 -6.19 12.68 -10.90
C GLY A 65 -4.77 13.22 -10.72
N VAL A 66 -4.03 12.77 -9.70
CA VAL A 66 -2.61 13.08 -9.50
C VAL A 66 -1.73 11.96 -10.05
N THR A 67 -2.09 10.71 -9.74
CA THR A 67 -1.35 9.50 -10.15
C THR A 67 -2.25 8.32 -10.50
N LEU A 68 -3.47 8.26 -9.96
CA LEU A 68 -4.45 7.21 -10.24
C LEU A 68 -5.57 7.74 -11.15
N VAL A 69 -6.06 6.88 -12.06
CA VAL A 69 -7.35 7.08 -12.72
C VAL A 69 -8.50 6.46 -11.91
N ALA A 70 -9.73 6.87 -12.21
CA ALA A 70 -10.92 6.47 -11.45
C ALA A 70 -11.10 4.94 -11.36
N SER A 71 -10.76 4.19 -12.41
CA SER A 71 -10.86 2.73 -12.42
C SER A 71 -9.86 2.06 -11.47
N GLU A 72 -8.64 2.60 -11.33
CA GLU A 72 -7.63 2.07 -10.41
C GLU A 72 -8.00 2.34 -8.96
N VAL A 73 -8.52 3.54 -8.67
CA VAL A 73 -9.07 3.87 -7.35
C VAL A 73 -10.22 2.92 -7.01
N GLY A 74 -11.17 2.73 -7.93
CA GLY A 74 -12.29 1.81 -7.73
C GLY A 74 -11.83 0.39 -7.41
N ARG A 75 -10.88 -0.15 -8.17
CA ARG A 75 -10.31 -1.48 -7.91
C ARG A 75 -9.63 -1.58 -6.56
N ALA A 76 -8.78 -0.60 -6.21
CA ALA A 76 -8.08 -0.60 -4.93
C ALA A 76 -9.02 -0.53 -3.73
N LEU A 77 -10.13 0.23 -3.85
CA LEU A 77 -11.17 0.26 -2.84
C LEU A 77 -11.89 -1.09 -2.70
N SER A 78 -12.20 -1.77 -3.81
CA SER A 78 -12.80 -3.11 -3.79
C SER A 78 -11.90 -4.14 -3.08
N TRP A 79 -10.59 -4.15 -3.39
CA TRP A 79 -9.63 -5.03 -2.72
C TRP A 79 -9.55 -4.80 -1.21
N LEU A 80 -9.61 -3.54 -0.79
CA LEU A 80 -9.60 -3.16 0.62
C LEU A 80 -10.88 -3.61 1.35
N ASP A 81 -11.99 -3.77 0.63
CA ASP A 81 -13.26 -4.25 1.17
C ASP A 81 -13.30 -5.77 1.31
N GLU A 82 -12.78 -6.51 0.33
CA GLU A 82 -12.68 -7.97 0.36
C GLU A 82 -11.83 -8.47 1.53
N ASP A 83 -10.70 -7.82 1.78
CA ASP A 83 -9.75 -8.20 2.84
C ASP A 83 -10.30 -8.02 4.26
N ALA A 84 -11.34 -7.21 4.45
CA ALA A 84 -11.98 -7.02 5.75
C ALA A 84 -12.94 -8.17 6.13
N ILE A 85 -13.20 -9.11 5.22
CA ILE A 85 -14.13 -10.23 5.41
C ILE A 85 -13.39 -11.51 5.85
N GLU A 86 -12.06 -11.58 5.69
CA GLU A 86 -11.23 -12.76 6.03
C GLU A 86 -10.35 -12.57 7.28
N GLY A 87 -10.65 -11.57 8.13
CA GLY A 87 -9.94 -11.29 9.38
C GLY A 87 -10.66 -11.75 10.63
#